data_AF-A0A9W8GR00-F1
#
_entry.id   AF-A0A9W8GR00-F1
#
_cell.length_a   1.000
_cell.length_b   1.000
_cell.length_c   1.000
_cell.angle_alpha   90.00
_cell.angle_beta   90.00
_cell.angle_gamma   90.00
#
_symmetry.space_group_name_H-M   'P 1'
#
loop_
_entity.id
_entity.type
_entity.pdbx_description
1 polymer ?
#
loop_
_entity_poly.entity_id
_entity_poly.type
_entity_poly.pdbx_seq_one_letter_code
_entity_poly.pdbx_strand_id
1 'polypeptide(L)'
;MHLSATLAVVSALVASCAGHSQLATPPSRGNTKWWGTCAAGAGCKGPCDSPKADAPFNSNYVPKKYIQRGQQLDVGWNRLNHPGGFVRLAMVPFNQSDSWSAFNDNVLKYTCYETNCGPSDPNHKLFGYLNGPGDDPCSTKVTVPSNIPDNTAVTLQWIWYGGGIYYGEPDASFGEYYGCSDLIVNGGAFSDVKPVATFAGGDATYPNSDVCKYWGSNKVGDCSFGDRVPNAIAGDLLSQSLEPCTRGPQLKGQPAGFGSAPGSGNQTAPVDQPPVPHKPAPSSSSSYAASPSPSSTDSPPAPPVAPPAPPAPPVAPPAPPVAPVAPPAPPVAPPAPPVAPVAPPAPPVQKCIPRPPVAY
;
A
#
# COMPACT_ATOMS: atom_id res chain seq x y z
N MET A 1 -48.33 -29.72 28.45
CA MET A 1 -47.64 -28.44 28.76
C MET A 1 -46.16 -28.73 28.88
N HIS A 2 -45.31 -27.76 28.49
CA HIS A 2 -43.84 -27.76 28.45
C HIS A 2 -43.19 -28.20 27.14
N LEU A 3 -43.02 -27.21 26.26
CA LEU A 3 -41.81 -27.05 25.45
C LEU A 3 -41.60 -25.54 25.24
N SER A 4 -40.67 -24.95 25.98
CA SER A 4 -40.10 -23.63 25.66
C SER A 4 -38.65 -23.88 25.25
N ALA A 5 -38.41 -23.90 23.94
CA ALA A 5 -37.08 -23.89 23.37
C ALA A 5 -36.63 -22.44 23.20
N THR A 6 -35.75 -21.97 24.08
CA THR A 6 -35.09 -20.68 23.95
C THR A 6 -33.89 -20.86 23.03
N LEU A 7 -34.02 -20.49 21.76
CA LEU A 7 -32.90 -20.45 20.82
C LEU A 7 -32.16 -19.11 21.01
N ALA A 8 -31.12 -19.10 21.84
CA ALA A 8 -30.21 -17.97 21.96
C ALA A 8 -29.24 -17.99 20.78
N VAL A 9 -29.46 -17.12 19.79
CA VAL A 9 -28.50 -16.88 18.70
C VAL A 9 -27.38 -15.98 19.24
N VAL A 10 -26.27 -16.60 19.65
CA VAL A 10 -25.02 -15.90 19.92
C VAL A 10 -24.29 -15.71 18.59
N SER A 11 -24.64 -14.67 17.84
CA SER A 11 -23.77 -14.17 16.77
C SER A 11 -22.70 -13.30 17.40
N ALA A 12 -21.58 -13.92 17.78
CA ALA A 12 -20.36 -13.19 18.10
C ALA A 12 -19.88 -12.47 16.82
N LEU A 13 -20.13 -11.17 16.74
CA LEU A 13 -19.53 -10.32 15.71
C LEU A 13 -18.03 -10.19 15.99
N VAL A 14 -17.24 -10.82 15.14
CA VAL A 14 -15.80 -10.63 15.06
C VAL A 14 -15.58 -9.24 14.45
N ALA A 15 -15.57 -8.20 15.29
CA ALA A 15 -14.96 -6.93 14.91
C ALA A 15 -13.46 -7.18 14.82
N SER A 16 -12.96 -7.43 13.60
CA SER A 16 -11.53 -7.40 13.32
C SER A 16 -11.04 -6.00 13.66
N CYS A 17 -10.46 -5.86 14.84
CA CYS A 17 -9.63 -4.70 15.20
C CYS A 17 -8.43 -4.74 14.25
N ALA A 18 -8.58 -4.18 13.06
CA ALA A 18 -7.48 -3.96 12.16
C ALA A 18 -6.61 -2.87 12.79
N GLY A 19 -5.67 -3.26 13.65
CA GLY A 19 -4.70 -2.35 14.26
C GLY A 19 -3.64 -1.84 13.27
N HIS A 20 -3.85 -2.03 11.97
CA HIS A 20 -2.88 -1.85 10.92
C HIS A 20 -3.51 -1.04 9.78
N SER A 21 -2.80 -0.02 9.31
CA SER A 21 -3.25 0.78 8.18
C SER A 21 -3.37 -0.10 6.93
N GLN A 22 -4.49 -0.01 6.25
CA GLN A 22 -4.78 -0.75 5.02
C GLN A 22 -5.53 0.13 4.04
N LEU A 23 -5.43 -0.22 2.76
CA LEU A 23 -6.27 0.33 1.72
C LEU A 23 -7.75 0.03 2.03
N ALA A 24 -8.53 1.08 2.26
CA ALA A 24 -9.95 0.99 2.57
C ALA A 24 -10.83 1.25 1.34
N THR A 25 -10.42 2.18 0.48
CA THR A 25 -11.13 2.51 -0.76
C THR A 25 -10.13 2.69 -1.90
N PRO A 26 -10.33 2.07 -3.07
CA PRO A 26 -11.29 1.01 -3.32
C PRO A 26 -11.05 -0.21 -2.38
N PRO A 27 -12.01 -1.13 -2.25
CA PRO A 27 -11.84 -2.28 -1.36
C PRO A 27 -10.56 -3.05 -1.68
N SER A 28 -9.74 -3.35 -0.66
CA SER A 28 -8.52 -4.13 -0.84
C SER A 28 -8.84 -5.57 -1.25
N ARG A 29 -7.91 -6.17 -2.02
CA ARG A 29 -7.90 -7.55 -2.48
C ARG A 29 -7.88 -8.50 -1.30
N GLY A 30 -7.14 -8.16 -0.24
CA GLY A 30 -7.23 -8.91 0.99
C GLY A 30 -6.10 -8.66 1.99
N ASN A 31 -5.28 -9.68 2.15
CA ASN A 31 -4.69 -10.17 3.40
C ASN A 31 -5.66 -10.90 4.33
N THR A 32 -6.68 -11.55 3.76
CA THR A 32 -7.68 -12.35 4.49
C THR A 32 -7.05 -13.49 5.29
N LYS A 33 -6.03 -14.16 4.73
CA LYS A 33 -5.27 -15.22 5.40
C LYS A 33 -4.69 -14.77 6.74
N TRP A 34 -4.30 -13.50 6.85
CA TRP A 34 -3.64 -12.94 8.03
C TRP A 34 -4.49 -11.89 8.75
N TRP A 35 -5.79 -11.83 8.43
CA TRP A 35 -6.73 -10.87 9.01
C TRP A 35 -6.26 -9.42 8.91
N GLY A 36 -5.54 -9.09 7.85
CA GLY A 36 -4.98 -7.75 7.66
C GLY A 36 -3.68 -7.46 8.44
N THR A 37 -3.09 -8.46 9.09
CA THR A 37 -1.81 -8.30 9.81
C THR A 37 -0.65 -8.25 8.82
N CYS A 38 0.19 -7.23 8.93
CA CYS A 38 1.44 -7.10 8.21
C CYS A 38 2.58 -7.32 9.20
N ALA A 39 3.35 -8.39 9.05
CA ALA A 39 4.45 -8.70 9.95
C ALA A 39 5.49 -9.63 9.29
N ALA A 40 6.59 -9.82 10.00
CA ALA A 40 7.59 -10.82 9.69
C ALA A 40 7.00 -12.21 9.43
N GLY A 41 7.13 -12.72 8.21
CA GLY A 41 6.60 -14.04 7.86
C GLY A 41 5.07 -14.14 7.81
N ALA A 42 4.32 -13.04 7.97
CA ALA A 42 2.86 -13.02 7.98
C ALA A 42 2.32 -11.80 7.22
N GLY A 43 1.54 -12.03 6.16
CA GLY A 43 0.78 -11.02 5.42
C GLY A 43 1.59 -9.88 4.79
N CYS A 44 0.93 -9.09 3.94
CA CYS A 44 1.44 -7.84 3.36
C CYS A 44 2.89 -7.88 2.86
N LYS A 45 3.29 -8.96 2.18
CA LYS A 45 4.58 -8.99 1.49
C LYS A 45 4.32 -8.47 0.09
N GLY A 46 4.77 -7.25 -0.19
CA GLY A 46 4.53 -6.61 -1.48
C GLY A 46 4.90 -7.50 -2.68
N PRO A 47 4.37 -7.19 -3.87
CA PRO A 47 3.83 -5.88 -4.21
C PRO A 47 2.37 -5.66 -3.79
N CYS A 48 1.63 -6.72 -3.48
CA CYS A 48 0.26 -6.63 -2.98
C CYS A 48 0.13 -7.29 -1.61
N ASP A 49 -0.94 -6.94 -0.91
CA ASP A 49 -1.38 -7.55 0.35
C ASP A 49 -1.72 -9.05 0.23
N SER A 50 -2.02 -9.52 -0.97
CA SER A 50 -2.22 -10.93 -1.32
C SER A 50 -1.87 -11.19 -2.79
N PRO A 51 -1.42 -12.41 -3.12
CA PRO A 51 -1.09 -12.76 -4.50
C PRO A 51 -2.34 -12.70 -5.39
N LYS A 52 -2.13 -12.46 -6.68
CA LYS A 52 -3.19 -12.42 -7.70
C LYS A 52 -4.07 -13.67 -7.70
N ALA A 53 -3.49 -14.85 -7.43
CA ALA A 53 -4.21 -16.11 -7.40
C ALA A 53 -5.34 -16.11 -6.35
N ASP A 54 -5.14 -15.39 -5.25
CA ASP A 54 -6.09 -15.31 -4.12
C ASP A 54 -7.09 -14.15 -4.31
N ALA A 55 -7.00 -13.40 -5.42
CA ALA A 55 -7.86 -12.25 -5.64
C ALA A 55 -9.33 -12.68 -5.80
N PRO A 56 -10.27 -12.10 -5.02
CA PRO A 56 -11.71 -12.29 -5.24
C PRO A 56 -12.13 -11.91 -6.66
N PHE A 57 -11.36 -11.03 -7.31
CA PHE A 57 -11.51 -10.65 -8.70
C PHE A 57 -11.47 -11.82 -9.68
N ASN A 58 -10.86 -12.97 -9.35
CA ASN A 58 -10.90 -14.16 -10.21
C ASN A 58 -12.26 -14.88 -10.19
N SER A 59 -13.11 -14.61 -9.20
CA SER A 59 -14.42 -15.23 -9.09
C SER A 59 -15.45 -14.53 -9.99
N ASN A 60 -16.20 -15.30 -10.79
CA ASN A 60 -17.31 -14.79 -11.58
C ASN A 60 -18.50 -14.32 -10.72
N TYR A 61 -18.53 -14.70 -9.44
CA TYR A 61 -19.59 -14.34 -8.50
C TYR A 61 -19.32 -13.03 -7.75
N VAL A 62 -18.11 -12.48 -7.88
CA VAL A 62 -17.74 -11.20 -7.27
C VAL A 62 -18.00 -10.08 -8.27
N PRO A 63 -18.93 -9.13 -7.97
CA PRO A 63 -19.20 -7.99 -8.84
C PRO A 63 -17.92 -7.20 -9.14
N LYS A 64 -17.72 -6.86 -10.42
CA LYS A 64 -16.55 -6.08 -10.85
C LYS A 64 -16.85 -4.60 -10.74
N LYS A 65 -15.90 -3.83 -10.23
CA LYS A 65 -15.98 -2.37 -10.21
C LYS A 65 -15.36 -1.82 -11.49
N TYR A 66 -16.17 -1.08 -12.25
CA TYR A 66 -15.76 -0.41 -13.47
C TYR A 66 -15.37 1.05 -13.18
N ILE A 67 -14.30 1.50 -13.83
CA ILE A 67 -13.78 2.87 -13.79
C ILE A 67 -13.47 3.34 -15.21
N GLN A 68 -13.38 4.64 -15.42
CA GLN A 68 -13.11 5.23 -16.74
C GLN A 68 -11.72 5.85 -16.81
N ARG A 69 -11.11 5.87 -18.00
CA ARG A 69 -9.90 6.65 -18.26
C ARG A 69 -10.12 8.13 -17.94
N GLY A 70 -9.15 8.78 -17.31
CA GLY A 70 -9.22 10.18 -16.90
C GLY A 70 -10.12 10.45 -15.68
N GLN A 71 -10.82 9.43 -15.16
CA GLN A 71 -11.58 9.56 -13.93
C GLN A 71 -10.64 9.86 -12.75
N GLN A 72 -11.06 10.76 -11.85
CA GLN A 72 -10.43 10.88 -10.53
C GLN A 72 -10.96 9.78 -9.62
N LEU A 73 -10.08 8.84 -9.26
CA LEU A 73 -10.36 7.75 -8.35
C LEU A 73 -10.00 8.15 -6.92
N ASP A 74 -10.97 8.02 -6.01
CA ASP A 74 -10.74 8.16 -4.57
C ASP A 74 -9.98 6.95 -4.03
N VAL A 75 -8.89 7.25 -3.33
CA VAL A 75 -8.05 6.25 -2.65
C VAL A 75 -7.97 6.62 -1.18
N GLY A 76 -8.44 5.75 -0.30
CA GLY A 76 -8.55 6.03 1.13
C GLY A 76 -8.02 4.89 2.01
N TRP A 77 -7.56 5.24 3.19
CA TRP A 77 -7.01 4.34 4.21
C TRP A 77 -7.32 4.88 5.60
N ASN A 78 -7.27 4.02 6.62
CA ASN A 78 -7.48 4.42 8.00
C ASN A 78 -6.15 4.81 8.64
N ARG A 79 -6.09 5.96 9.31
CA ARG A 79 -4.89 6.44 10.01
C ARG A 79 -4.48 5.55 11.19
N LEU A 80 -5.45 5.26 12.07
CA LEU A 80 -5.25 4.55 13.33
C LEU A 80 -4.13 5.20 14.19
N ASN A 81 -3.27 4.40 14.79
CA ASN A 81 -2.12 4.83 15.60
C ASN A 81 -0.82 4.99 14.81
N HIS A 82 -0.92 5.19 13.49
CA HIS A 82 0.21 5.20 12.57
C HIS A 82 0.49 6.62 12.03
N PRO A 83 1.33 7.45 12.70
CA PRO A 83 1.66 8.78 12.20
C PRO A 83 2.69 8.75 11.06
N GLY A 84 2.60 9.79 10.22
CA GLY A 84 3.56 10.13 9.17
C GLY A 84 3.82 9.05 8.12
N GLY A 85 4.87 9.29 7.36
CA GLY A 85 5.25 8.51 6.20
C GLY A 85 4.60 8.99 4.92
N PHE A 86 4.73 8.16 3.90
CA PHE A 86 4.33 8.42 2.53
C PHE A 86 3.39 7.34 2.05
N VAL A 87 2.55 7.69 1.08
CA VAL A 87 1.78 6.75 0.29
C VAL A 87 2.26 6.78 -1.15
N ARG A 88 2.56 5.61 -1.72
CA ARG A 88 2.78 5.43 -3.17
C ARG A 88 1.56 4.75 -3.79
N LEU A 89 1.08 5.32 -4.90
CA LEU A 89 0.01 4.78 -5.72
C LEU A 89 0.54 4.41 -7.10
N ALA A 90 0.29 3.18 -7.53
CA ALA A 90 0.69 2.66 -8.83
C ALA A 90 -0.44 1.83 -9.44
N MET A 91 -0.49 1.70 -10.76
CA MET A 91 -1.53 0.89 -11.43
C MET A 91 -0.92 0.06 -12.55
N VAL A 92 -1.24 -1.22 -12.58
CA VAL A 92 -0.73 -2.17 -13.59
C VAL A 92 -1.87 -3.02 -14.14
N PRO A 93 -1.72 -3.63 -15.33
CA PRO A 93 -2.59 -4.71 -15.77
C PRO A 93 -2.69 -5.82 -14.71
N PHE A 94 -3.87 -6.37 -14.49
CA PHE A 94 -4.12 -7.37 -13.45
C PHE A 94 -3.18 -8.58 -13.55
N ASN A 95 -2.84 -9.01 -14.77
CA ASN A 95 -1.91 -10.13 -14.97
C ASN A 95 -0.48 -9.86 -14.47
N GLN A 96 -0.10 -8.59 -14.30
CA GLN A 96 1.21 -8.14 -13.80
C GLN A 96 1.20 -7.78 -12.30
N SER A 97 0.09 -7.98 -11.59
CA SER A 97 -0.06 -7.51 -10.20
C SER A 97 0.78 -8.24 -9.14
N ASP A 98 1.52 -9.27 -9.52
CA ASP A 98 2.51 -9.92 -8.63
C ASP A 98 3.95 -9.43 -8.91
N SER A 99 4.12 -8.50 -9.87
CA SER A 99 5.42 -7.99 -10.28
C SER A 99 5.75 -6.64 -9.65
N TRP A 100 6.83 -6.60 -8.87
CA TRP A 100 7.39 -5.36 -8.35
C TRP A 100 7.83 -4.39 -9.43
N SER A 101 8.50 -4.87 -10.48
CA SER A 101 9.00 -4.02 -11.57
C SER A 101 7.84 -3.35 -12.30
N ALA A 102 6.75 -4.09 -12.56
CA ALA A 102 5.57 -3.53 -13.21
C ALA A 102 4.99 -2.35 -12.42
N PHE A 103 4.88 -2.46 -11.09
CA PHE A 103 4.40 -1.34 -10.27
C PHE A 103 5.40 -0.18 -10.21
N ASN A 104 6.69 -0.47 -10.07
CA ASN A 104 7.74 0.56 -10.06
C ASN A 104 7.79 1.35 -11.37
N ASP A 105 7.50 0.70 -12.50
CA ASP A 105 7.46 1.35 -13.81
C ASP A 105 6.16 2.13 -14.05
N ASN A 106 5.10 1.92 -13.25
CA ASN A 106 3.78 2.51 -13.47
C ASN A 106 3.24 3.23 -12.22
N VAL A 107 4.12 3.96 -11.55
CA VAL A 107 3.74 4.82 -10.43
C VAL A 107 2.97 6.03 -10.94
N LEU A 108 1.85 6.33 -10.30
CA LEU A 108 0.96 7.43 -10.65
C LEU A 108 1.13 8.63 -9.71
N LYS A 109 1.31 8.36 -8.42
CA LYS A 109 1.31 9.38 -7.40
C LYS A 109 2.05 8.96 -6.15
N TYR A 110 2.72 9.92 -5.52
CA TYR A 110 3.12 9.89 -4.13
C TYR A 110 2.37 10.97 -3.36
N THR A 111 2.12 10.74 -2.09
CA THR A 111 1.45 11.71 -1.23
C THR A 111 1.89 11.51 0.22
N CYS A 112 1.78 12.52 1.07
CA CYS A 112 1.93 12.28 2.50
C CYS A 112 0.80 11.38 3.03
N TYR A 113 1.11 10.59 4.05
CA TYR A 113 0.13 9.69 4.66
C TYR A 113 -1.02 10.44 5.36
N GLU A 114 -0.71 11.55 6.04
CA GLU A 114 -1.68 12.35 6.81
C GLU A 114 -2.12 13.63 6.07
N THR A 115 -2.53 13.52 4.80
CA THR A 115 -2.85 14.71 3.97
C THR A 115 -4.11 15.47 4.37
N ASN A 116 -5.14 14.75 4.82
CA ASN A 116 -6.45 15.31 5.17
C ASN A 116 -7.05 14.67 6.43
N CYS A 117 -6.20 14.02 7.22
CA CYS A 117 -6.52 13.35 8.47
C CYS A 117 -5.44 13.70 9.51
N GLY A 118 -5.68 13.35 10.77
CA GLY A 118 -4.72 13.59 11.84
C GLY A 118 -5.07 12.82 13.11
N PRO A 119 -4.25 12.95 14.17
CA PRO A 119 -4.54 12.33 15.45
C PRO A 119 -5.74 12.99 16.13
N SER A 120 -6.53 12.19 16.84
CA SER A 120 -7.55 12.67 17.76
C SER A 120 -6.95 13.23 19.06
N ASP A 121 -5.75 12.78 19.44
CA ASP A 121 -4.93 13.36 20.50
C ASP A 121 -3.62 13.95 19.93
N PRO A 122 -3.63 15.23 19.50
CA PRO A 122 -2.47 15.86 18.89
C PRO A 122 -1.31 16.14 19.87
N ASN A 123 -1.51 16.03 21.18
CA ASN A 123 -0.48 16.30 22.20
C ASN A 123 -0.24 15.07 23.08
N HIS A 124 -0.27 13.88 22.46
CA HIS A 124 -0.17 12.61 23.18
C HIS A 124 1.14 12.50 23.97
N LYS A 125 1.04 12.37 25.29
CA LYS A 125 2.20 12.45 26.21
C LYS A 125 3.34 11.50 25.90
N LEU A 126 3.02 10.30 25.38
CA LEU A 126 4.02 9.27 25.08
C LEU A 126 4.60 9.38 23.66
N PHE A 127 3.81 9.90 22.72
CA PHE A 127 4.15 9.84 21.29
C PHE A 127 4.62 11.18 20.74
N GLY A 128 4.38 12.26 21.49
CA GLY A 128 4.77 13.61 21.10
C GLY A 128 3.71 14.31 20.26
N TYR A 129 4.10 15.46 19.72
CA TYR A 129 3.22 16.34 18.97
C TYR A 129 2.81 15.71 17.64
N LEU A 130 1.50 15.69 17.38
CA LEU A 130 0.85 15.14 16.18
C LEU A 130 1.12 13.66 15.91
N ASN A 131 1.40 12.91 16.97
CA ASN A 131 1.81 11.52 16.90
C ASN A 131 0.86 10.58 17.67
N GLY A 132 -0.20 11.12 18.26
CA GLY A 132 -1.23 10.33 18.94
C GLY A 132 -2.03 9.40 18.01
N PRO A 133 -2.92 8.58 18.58
CA PRO A 133 -3.88 7.80 17.80
C PRO A 133 -4.92 8.70 17.12
N GLY A 134 -5.60 8.16 16.10
CA GLY A 134 -6.73 8.82 15.44
C GLY A 134 -7.40 7.90 14.42
N ASP A 135 -8.73 7.83 14.41
CA ASP A 135 -9.48 6.92 13.54
C ASP A 135 -10.01 7.60 12.26
N ASP A 136 -9.64 8.86 12.04
CA ASP A 136 -10.10 9.59 10.87
C ASP A 136 -9.56 8.96 9.57
N PRO A 137 -10.43 8.79 8.55
CA PRO A 137 -10.00 8.25 7.28
C PRO A 137 -9.14 9.28 6.56
N CYS A 138 -7.97 8.84 6.11
CA CYS A 138 -7.12 9.59 5.21
C CYS A 138 -7.48 9.24 3.77
N SER A 139 -7.31 10.18 2.84
CA SER A 139 -7.55 9.91 1.44
C SER A 139 -6.81 10.84 0.50
N THR A 140 -6.68 10.39 -0.74
CA THR A 140 -6.19 11.18 -1.86
C THR A 140 -6.95 10.82 -3.13
N LYS A 141 -6.72 11.60 -4.19
CA LYS A 141 -7.23 11.29 -5.53
C LYS A 141 -6.09 10.95 -6.48
N VAL A 142 -6.32 9.98 -7.35
CA VAL A 142 -5.43 9.63 -8.46
C VAL A 142 -6.21 9.55 -9.75
N THR A 143 -5.64 10.03 -10.86
CA THR A 143 -6.27 9.97 -12.17
C THR A 143 -6.02 8.59 -12.81
N VAL A 144 -7.08 7.94 -13.28
CA VAL A 144 -6.97 6.68 -14.02
C VAL A 144 -6.24 6.93 -15.35
N PRO A 145 -5.14 6.22 -15.65
CA PRO A 145 -4.34 6.48 -16.85
C PRO A 145 -5.13 6.34 -18.15
N SER A 146 -4.89 7.25 -19.10
CA SER A 146 -5.55 7.25 -20.41
C SER A 146 -5.02 6.20 -21.38
N ASN A 147 -3.84 5.63 -21.10
CA ASN A 147 -3.18 4.64 -21.95
C ASN A 147 -3.60 3.19 -21.66
N ILE A 148 -4.65 3.00 -20.84
CA ILE A 148 -5.18 1.66 -20.52
C ILE A 148 -6.30 1.31 -21.52
N PRO A 149 -6.20 0.19 -22.26
CA PRO A 149 -7.22 -0.23 -23.22
C PRO A 149 -8.59 -0.48 -22.55
N ASP A 150 -9.66 -0.39 -23.33
CA ASP A 150 -11.00 -0.71 -22.84
C ASP A 150 -11.14 -2.16 -22.40
N ASN A 151 -12.01 -2.36 -21.40
CA ASN A 151 -12.29 -3.64 -20.77
C ASN A 151 -11.04 -4.35 -20.20
N THR A 152 -10.05 -3.57 -19.77
CA THR A 152 -8.81 -4.10 -19.18
C THR A 152 -8.96 -4.24 -17.67
N ALA A 153 -8.75 -5.45 -17.15
CA ALA A 153 -8.58 -5.67 -15.72
C ALA A 153 -7.26 -5.07 -15.24
N VAL A 154 -7.30 -4.27 -14.18
CA VAL A 154 -6.13 -3.59 -13.60
C VAL A 154 -6.09 -3.77 -12.09
N THR A 155 -4.91 -3.59 -11.52
CA THR A 155 -4.70 -3.54 -10.08
C THR A 155 -4.12 -2.18 -9.71
N LEU A 156 -4.82 -1.45 -8.83
CA LEU A 156 -4.30 -0.30 -8.11
C LEU A 156 -3.53 -0.80 -6.89
N GLN A 157 -2.28 -0.38 -6.73
CA GLN A 157 -1.48 -0.60 -5.53
C GLN A 157 -1.46 0.67 -4.68
N TRP A 158 -1.60 0.46 -3.37
CA TRP A 158 -1.34 1.41 -2.30
C TRP A 158 -0.19 0.85 -1.46
N ILE A 159 0.83 1.66 -1.21
CA ILE A 159 1.91 1.34 -0.27
C ILE A 159 2.01 2.46 0.74
N TRP A 160 1.98 2.15 2.03
CA TRP A 160 2.43 3.06 3.08
C TRP A 160 3.81 2.67 3.58
N TYR A 161 4.71 3.65 3.71
CA TYR A 161 6.08 3.45 4.14
C TYR A 161 6.63 4.69 4.86
N GLY A 162 7.64 4.48 5.70
CA GLY A 162 8.27 5.57 6.47
C GLY A 162 7.40 6.12 7.60
N GLY A 163 6.31 5.44 7.97
CA GLY A 163 5.54 5.81 9.15
C GLY A 163 6.18 5.30 10.44
N GLY A 164 5.84 5.93 11.57
CA GLY A 164 6.56 5.73 12.83
C GLY A 164 5.69 5.36 14.01
N ILE A 165 6.34 5.15 15.15
CA ILE A 165 5.76 4.78 16.46
C ILE A 165 5.45 3.29 16.56
N TYR A 166 6.42 2.48 16.13
CA TYR A 166 6.33 1.04 16.24
C TYR A 166 6.31 0.59 17.71
N TYR A 167 5.28 -0.14 18.12
CA TYR A 167 5.02 -0.52 19.53
C TYR A 167 5.10 0.64 20.54
N GLY A 168 4.77 1.86 20.13
CA GLY A 168 4.81 3.03 21.01
C GLY A 168 6.20 3.65 21.19
N GLU A 169 7.22 3.16 20.48
CA GLU A 169 8.57 3.71 20.49
C GLU A 169 8.65 4.91 19.53
N PRO A 170 8.81 6.16 20.04
CA PRO A 170 8.73 7.37 19.21
C PRO A 170 9.80 7.46 18.11
N ASP A 171 10.91 6.74 18.27
CA ASP A 171 12.07 6.75 17.38
C ASP A 171 12.19 5.44 16.58
N ALA A 172 11.07 4.80 16.26
CA ALA A 172 11.04 3.54 15.53
C ALA A 172 10.03 3.60 14.37
N SER A 173 10.44 3.10 13.19
CA SER A 173 9.59 3.06 12.01
C SER A 173 8.89 1.71 11.82
N PHE A 174 7.67 1.74 11.30
CA PHE A 174 7.02 0.55 10.77
C PHE A 174 7.74 0.02 9.53
N GLY A 175 7.44 -1.22 9.16
CA GLY A 175 7.71 -1.76 7.84
C GLY A 175 6.82 -1.14 6.77
N GLU A 176 6.89 -1.67 5.56
CA GLU A 176 6.02 -1.27 4.46
C GLU A 176 4.68 -2.03 4.52
N TYR A 177 3.60 -1.30 4.31
CA TYR A 177 2.24 -1.83 4.27
C TYR A 177 1.74 -1.74 2.85
N TYR A 178 1.07 -2.78 2.39
CA TYR A 178 0.59 -2.89 1.02
C TYR A 178 -0.91 -3.10 1.03
N GLY A 179 -1.56 -2.66 -0.02
CA GLY A 179 -2.96 -2.92 -0.31
C GLY A 179 -3.17 -2.83 -1.81
N CYS A 180 -3.89 -3.77 -2.39
CA CYS A 180 -4.18 -3.76 -3.82
C CYS A 180 -5.68 -3.80 -4.05
N SER A 181 -6.20 -3.09 -5.05
CA SER A 181 -7.59 -3.19 -5.46
C SER A 181 -7.69 -3.53 -6.94
N ASP A 182 -8.53 -4.50 -7.26
CA ASP A 182 -8.72 -4.97 -8.64
C ASP A 182 -9.99 -4.35 -9.25
N LEU A 183 -9.84 -3.79 -10.45
CA LEU A 183 -10.82 -2.94 -11.13
C LEU A 183 -10.85 -3.27 -12.63
N ILE A 184 -11.87 -2.79 -13.35
CA ILE A 184 -11.92 -2.84 -14.82
C ILE A 184 -11.96 -1.41 -15.37
N VAL A 185 -11.02 -1.07 -16.24
CA VAL A 185 -11.05 0.20 -16.99
C VAL A 185 -11.93 0.01 -18.22
N ASN A 186 -12.97 0.82 -18.37
CA ASN A 186 -13.86 0.82 -19.51
C ASN A 186 -14.43 2.22 -19.76
N GLY A 187 -14.25 2.74 -20.98
CA GLY A 187 -14.66 4.08 -21.38
C GLY A 187 -13.64 5.18 -21.05
N GLY A 188 -13.96 6.40 -21.48
CA GLY A 188 -13.10 7.57 -21.39
C GLY A 188 -12.16 7.74 -22.60
N ALA A 189 -11.55 8.91 -22.74
CA ALA A 189 -10.65 9.19 -23.86
C ALA A 189 -9.35 8.37 -23.74
N PHE A 190 -9.01 7.62 -24.79
CA PHE A 190 -7.74 6.91 -24.86
C PHE A 190 -6.62 7.84 -25.35
N SER A 191 -5.43 7.67 -24.78
CA SER A 191 -4.21 8.32 -25.24
C SER A 191 -3.02 7.48 -24.86
N ASP A 192 -2.09 7.25 -25.79
CA ASP A 192 -0.85 6.48 -25.55
C ASP A 192 0.15 7.17 -24.61
N VAL A 193 -0.16 8.37 -24.12
CA VAL A 193 0.70 9.08 -23.16
C VAL A 193 0.73 8.34 -21.84
N LYS A 194 1.93 7.90 -21.45
CA LYS A 194 2.19 7.32 -20.14
C LYS A 194 2.13 8.43 -19.07
N PRO A 195 1.40 8.24 -17.96
CA PRO A 195 1.38 9.21 -16.87
C PRO A 195 2.77 9.33 -16.23
N VAL A 196 3.12 10.54 -15.82
CA VAL A 196 4.30 10.81 -15.00
C VAL A 196 3.86 10.84 -13.54
N ALA A 197 4.61 10.17 -12.68
CA ALA A 197 4.34 10.17 -11.25
C ALA A 197 4.38 11.59 -10.69
N THR A 198 3.37 11.95 -9.90
CA THR A 198 3.30 13.25 -9.22
C THR A 198 3.56 13.08 -7.73
N PHE A 199 3.95 14.15 -7.04
CA PHE A 199 3.99 14.19 -5.58
C PHE A 199 3.07 15.29 -5.07
N ALA A 200 2.33 14.98 -4.00
CA ALA A 200 1.54 15.92 -3.24
C ALA A 200 2.01 15.89 -1.78
N GLY A 201 2.86 16.84 -1.40
CA GLY A 201 3.24 17.05 -0.01
C GLY A 201 2.11 17.67 0.83
N GLY A 202 2.40 17.86 2.11
CA GLY A 202 1.48 18.42 3.07
C GLY A 202 0.87 17.32 3.93
N ASP A 203 1.26 17.29 5.20
CA ASP A 203 0.66 16.42 6.20
C ASP A 203 0.17 17.21 7.42
N ALA A 204 -0.43 16.53 8.39
CA ALA A 204 -0.87 17.14 9.63
C ALA A 204 0.21 18.01 10.33
N THR A 205 1.48 17.65 10.19
CA THR A 205 2.62 18.37 10.80
C THR A 205 3.08 19.54 9.94
N TYR A 206 3.01 19.41 8.62
CA TYR A 206 3.47 20.41 7.66
C TYR A 206 2.45 20.72 6.56
N PRO A 207 1.24 21.21 6.90
CA PRO A 207 0.08 21.24 5.99
C PRO A 207 0.27 22.13 4.75
N ASN A 208 1.19 23.09 4.79
CA ASN A 208 1.44 24.05 3.72
C ASN A 208 2.82 23.89 3.08
N SER A 209 3.37 22.68 3.05
CA SER A 209 4.70 22.43 2.51
C SER A 209 4.72 21.20 1.61
N ASP A 210 5.64 21.16 0.66
CA ASP A 210 5.82 20.01 -0.22
C ASP A 210 6.75 18.96 0.41
N VAL A 211 6.47 18.55 1.65
CA VAL A 211 7.22 17.51 2.38
C VAL A 211 6.28 16.74 3.31
N CYS A 212 6.76 15.61 3.81
CA CYS A 212 6.11 14.81 4.84
C CYS A 212 7.05 14.60 6.05
N LYS A 213 6.45 14.45 7.21
CA LYS A 213 7.01 13.80 8.40
C LYS A 213 7.16 12.32 8.12
N TYR A 214 8.30 11.74 8.45
CA TYR A 214 8.52 10.29 8.31
C TYR A 214 9.60 9.79 9.29
N TRP A 215 9.77 8.48 9.37
CA TRP A 215 10.83 7.80 10.11
C TRP A 215 11.55 6.83 9.19
N GLY A 216 12.84 6.63 9.44
CA GLY A 216 13.62 5.65 8.68
C GLY A 216 13.88 6.05 7.24
N SER A 217 13.19 5.40 6.32
CA SER A 217 13.39 5.59 4.88
C SER A 217 12.21 6.31 4.22
N ASN A 218 12.56 7.19 3.28
CA ASN A 218 11.65 7.82 2.33
C ASN A 218 11.64 7.09 0.96
N LYS A 219 12.11 5.84 0.92
CA LYS A 219 12.23 5.03 -0.30
C LYS A 219 11.62 3.64 -0.10
N VAL A 220 10.70 3.28 -0.99
CA VAL A 220 10.12 1.93 -1.05
C VAL A 220 11.22 0.90 -1.36
N GLY A 221 11.17 -0.23 -0.66
CA GLY A 221 12.09 -1.35 -0.77
C GLY A 221 13.21 -1.33 0.26
N ASP A 222 13.57 -0.16 0.83
CA ASP A 222 14.61 -0.08 1.86
C ASP A 222 14.17 -0.81 3.15
N CYS A 223 12.85 -0.91 3.36
CA CYS A 223 12.20 -1.54 4.51
C CYS A 223 11.43 -2.81 4.17
N SER A 224 11.73 -3.46 3.04
CA SER A 224 11.09 -4.71 2.65
C SER A 224 11.82 -5.92 3.24
N PHE A 225 11.06 -6.84 3.84
CA PHE A 225 11.64 -7.94 4.63
C PHE A 225 11.65 -9.30 3.94
N GLY A 226 11.17 -9.44 2.70
CA GLY A 226 11.24 -10.69 1.92
C GLY A 226 10.94 -11.96 2.75
N ASP A 227 11.88 -12.91 2.75
CA ASP A 227 11.82 -14.15 3.54
C ASP A 227 12.59 -14.09 4.87
N ARG A 228 12.91 -12.89 5.36
CA ARG A 228 13.63 -12.74 6.63
C ARG A 228 12.73 -13.20 7.79
N VAL A 229 13.38 -13.65 8.86
CA VAL A 229 12.76 -13.95 10.15
C VAL A 229 13.46 -13.13 11.25
N PRO A 230 12.75 -12.72 12.31
CA PRO A 230 13.36 -11.96 13.41
C PRO A 230 14.47 -12.77 14.09
N ASN A 231 15.54 -12.10 14.53
CA ASN A 231 16.55 -12.67 15.41
C ASN A 231 16.37 -12.10 16.81
N ALA A 232 15.51 -12.75 17.61
CA ALA A 232 15.10 -12.26 18.91
C ALA A 232 16.30 -12.10 19.87
N ILE A 233 16.44 -10.90 20.41
CA ILE A 233 17.35 -10.51 21.49
C ILE A 233 16.51 -10.39 22.77
N ALA A 234 16.93 -11.07 23.83
CA ALA A 234 16.23 -11.05 25.11
C ALA A 234 16.13 -9.62 25.66
N GLY A 235 14.93 -9.20 26.06
CA GLY A 235 14.65 -7.86 26.59
C GLY A 235 14.45 -6.77 25.53
N ASP A 236 14.67 -7.06 24.25
CA ASP A 236 14.37 -6.16 23.15
C ASP A 236 13.13 -6.66 22.39
N LEU A 237 11.95 -6.14 22.75
CA LEU A 237 10.68 -6.53 22.10
C LEU A 237 10.73 -6.38 20.58
N LEU A 238 11.44 -5.35 20.11
CA LEU A 238 11.52 -5.00 18.70
C LEU A 238 12.36 -5.99 17.89
N SER A 239 13.35 -6.63 18.50
CA SER A 239 14.15 -7.68 17.85
C SER A 239 13.37 -8.96 17.55
N GLN A 240 12.18 -9.11 18.17
CA GLN A 240 11.29 -10.26 18.00
C GLN A 240 10.37 -10.11 16.79
N SER A 241 10.41 -8.96 16.12
CA SER A 241 9.71 -8.65 14.88
C SER A 241 10.72 -8.25 13.80
N LEU A 242 10.35 -8.37 12.53
CA LEU A 242 11.13 -7.75 11.44
C LEU A 242 10.96 -6.23 11.42
N GLU A 243 9.97 -5.73 12.16
CA GLU A 243 9.81 -4.32 12.49
C GLU A 243 10.48 -4.03 13.85
N PRO A 244 10.99 -2.82 14.08
CA PRO A 244 10.97 -1.70 13.17
C PRO A 244 12.01 -1.86 12.08
N CYS A 245 11.70 -1.37 10.89
CA CYS A 245 12.67 -1.34 9.80
C CYS A 245 13.91 -0.52 10.17
N THR A 246 13.68 0.58 10.88
CA THR A 246 14.73 1.51 11.29
C THR A 246 14.46 2.02 12.70
N ARG A 247 15.55 2.34 13.40
CA ARG A 247 15.52 3.19 14.59
C ARG A 247 16.16 4.53 14.26
N GLY A 248 15.54 5.60 14.69
CA GLY A 248 16.02 6.95 14.44
C GLY A 248 14.94 7.98 14.72
N PRO A 249 15.35 9.25 14.82
CA PRO A 249 14.42 10.33 15.10
C PRO A 249 13.44 10.51 13.94
N GLN A 250 12.38 11.25 14.22
CA GLN A 250 11.49 11.79 13.20
C GLN A 250 12.27 12.66 12.20
N LEU A 251 11.96 12.50 10.92
CA LEU A 251 12.58 13.18 9.79
C LEU A 251 11.54 13.99 9.00
N LYS A 252 12.02 14.89 8.15
CA LYS A 252 11.23 15.71 7.25
C LYS A 252 11.79 15.61 5.83
N GLY A 253 10.94 15.36 4.84
CA GLY A 253 11.41 15.28 3.44
C GLY A 253 10.37 14.83 2.44
N GLN A 254 10.82 14.61 1.20
CA GLN A 254 10.03 14.09 0.09
C GLN A 254 10.32 12.61 -0.14
N PRO A 255 9.47 11.88 -0.89
CA PRO A 255 9.81 10.56 -1.42
C PRO A 255 11.15 10.60 -2.17
N ALA A 256 11.97 9.57 -2.01
CA ALA A 256 13.23 9.46 -2.74
C ALA A 256 12.98 9.50 -4.26
N GLY A 257 13.75 10.34 -4.96
CA GLY A 257 13.61 10.55 -6.41
C GLY A 257 12.66 11.70 -6.80
N PHE A 258 12.00 12.37 -5.84
CA PHE A 258 11.24 13.60 -6.06
C PHE A 258 12.02 14.83 -5.57
N GLY A 259 11.89 15.96 -6.29
CA GLY A 259 12.40 17.28 -5.91
C GLY A 259 13.91 17.51 -5.95
N SER A 260 14.72 16.51 -6.31
CA SER A 260 16.14 16.74 -6.56
C SER A 260 16.33 17.32 -7.96
N ALA A 261 16.40 18.65 -8.07
CA ALA A 261 17.24 19.25 -9.10
C ALA A 261 18.65 18.63 -8.95
N PRO A 262 19.32 18.21 -10.03
CA PRO A 262 20.64 17.59 -9.94
C PRO A 262 21.60 18.56 -9.23
N GLY A 263 21.91 18.29 -7.96
CA GLY A 263 22.80 19.12 -7.13
C GLY A 263 22.24 19.54 -5.76
N SER A 264 20.94 19.46 -5.51
CA SER A 264 20.39 19.63 -4.16
C SER A 264 20.29 18.27 -3.50
N GLY A 265 21.32 17.86 -2.75
CA GLY A 265 21.27 16.63 -1.96
C GLY A 265 19.99 16.59 -1.12
N ASN A 266 19.34 15.43 -1.07
CA ASN A 266 18.23 15.13 -0.17
C ASN A 266 18.61 15.59 1.25
N GLN A 267 18.24 16.81 1.64
CA GLN A 267 18.44 17.27 3.00
C GLN A 267 17.30 16.68 3.83
N THR A 268 17.56 15.46 4.27
CA THR A 268 16.89 14.84 5.41
C THR A 268 17.28 15.64 6.65
N ALA A 269 16.52 16.67 6.98
CA ALA A 269 16.72 17.42 8.21
C ALA A 269 15.95 16.73 9.35
N PRO A 270 16.57 16.54 10.53
CA PRO A 270 15.83 16.24 11.76
C PRO A 270 14.75 17.30 11.98
N VAL A 271 13.63 16.90 12.58
CA VAL A 271 12.55 17.83 12.91
C VAL A 271 12.92 18.63 14.15
N ASP A 272 12.86 19.97 14.07
CA ASP A 272 12.89 20.85 15.23
C ASP A 272 11.59 20.69 16.03
N GLN A 273 11.54 19.70 16.94
CA GLN A 273 10.50 19.62 17.96
C GLN A 273 11.05 20.08 19.32
N PRO A 274 10.22 20.71 20.18
CA PRO A 274 10.57 20.88 21.58
C PRO A 274 10.84 19.48 22.18
N PRO A 275 11.89 19.32 23.01
CA PRO A 275 12.27 18.02 23.55
C PRO A 275 11.09 17.42 24.32
N VAL A 276 10.60 16.27 23.86
CA VAL A 276 9.69 15.44 24.63
C VAL A 276 10.51 14.89 25.81
N PRO A 277 9.99 14.89 27.06
CA PRO A 277 10.67 14.25 28.17
C PRO A 277 10.80 12.75 27.91
N HIS A 278 11.92 12.34 27.30
CA HIS A 278 12.23 10.93 27.13
C HIS A 278 12.46 10.32 28.52
N LYS A 279 11.65 9.32 28.88
CA LYS A 279 12.08 8.37 29.90
C LYS A 279 13.32 7.67 29.30
N PRO A 280 14.50 7.72 29.94
CA PRO A 280 15.68 7.08 29.40
C PRO A 280 15.36 5.62 29.11
N ALA A 281 15.56 5.20 27.86
CA ALA A 281 15.67 3.78 27.56
C ALA A 281 16.74 3.20 28.51
N PRO A 282 16.53 2.00 29.08
CA PRO A 282 17.56 1.36 29.89
C PRO A 282 18.84 1.31 29.06
N SER A 283 19.91 1.93 29.56
CA SER A 283 21.19 2.00 28.85
C SER A 283 21.78 0.60 28.75
N SER A 284 21.49 -0.11 27.66
CA SER A 284 22.32 -1.21 27.22
C SER A 284 23.43 -0.60 26.36
N SER A 285 24.59 -0.40 26.98
CA SER A 285 25.83 -0.16 26.26
C SER A 285 26.18 -1.43 25.47
N SER A 286 25.65 -1.56 24.25
CA SER A 286 26.20 -2.52 23.28
C SER A 286 27.06 -1.74 22.29
N SER A 287 28.36 -1.90 22.44
CA SER A 287 29.32 -1.61 21.39
C SER A 287 28.92 -2.42 20.16
N TYR A 288 28.34 -1.77 19.15
CA TYR A 288 28.30 -2.32 17.80
C TYR A 288 29.74 -2.37 17.29
N ALA A 289 30.41 -3.50 17.53
CA ALA A 289 31.58 -3.86 16.75
C ALA A 289 31.07 -4.21 15.34
N ALA A 290 31.42 -3.38 14.37
CA ALA A 290 31.24 -3.70 12.97
C ALA A 290 31.88 -5.05 12.67
N SER A 291 31.09 -6.03 12.24
CA SER A 291 31.64 -7.28 11.71
C SER A 291 32.56 -6.95 10.53
N PRO A 292 33.76 -7.55 10.45
CA PRO A 292 34.67 -7.30 9.34
C PRO A 292 34.03 -7.78 8.03
N SER A 293 34.05 -6.91 7.02
CA SER A 293 33.75 -7.28 5.64
C SER A 293 34.62 -8.46 5.22
N PRO A 294 34.06 -9.54 4.65
CA PRO A 294 34.88 -10.54 3.99
C PRO A 294 35.57 -9.87 2.79
N SER A 295 36.91 -9.85 2.82
CA SER A 295 37.71 -9.51 1.64
C SER A 295 37.59 -10.65 0.63
N SER A 296 36.69 -10.48 -0.34
CA SER A 296 36.65 -11.29 -1.55
C SER A 296 37.50 -10.63 -2.62
N THR A 297 38.79 -10.97 -2.67
CA THR A 297 39.58 -10.84 -3.89
C THR A 297 39.28 -12.03 -4.78
N ASP A 298 38.27 -11.88 -5.64
CA ASP A 298 38.19 -12.66 -6.88
C ASP A 298 37.46 -11.79 -7.91
N SER A 299 38.23 -11.33 -8.90
CA SER A 299 37.65 -10.69 -10.08
C SER A 299 36.85 -11.75 -10.84
N PRO A 300 35.57 -11.53 -11.15
CA PRO A 300 34.82 -12.46 -11.96
C PRO A 300 35.49 -12.60 -13.34
N PRO A 301 35.60 -13.83 -13.88
CA PRO A 301 36.10 -14.02 -15.24
C PRO A 301 35.20 -13.27 -16.23
N ALA A 302 35.84 -12.70 -17.26
CA ALA A 302 35.15 -11.97 -18.31
C ALA A 302 34.01 -12.83 -18.89
N PRO A 303 32.83 -12.24 -19.14
CA PRO A 303 31.70 -12.98 -19.68
C PRO A 303 32.08 -13.57 -21.04
N PRO A 304 31.65 -14.81 -21.35
CA PRO A 304 31.91 -15.42 -22.64
C PRO A 304 31.28 -14.56 -23.75
N VAL A 305 32.06 -14.35 -24.81
CA VAL A 305 31.63 -13.65 -26.02
C VAL A 305 30.38 -14.33 -26.56
N ALA A 306 29.30 -13.56 -26.68
CA ALA A 306 28.03 -14.06 -27.19
C ALA A 306 28.21 -14.62 -28.61
N PRO A 307 27.67 -15.81 -28.92
CA PRO A 307 27.69 -16.34 -30.27
C PRO A 307 26.92 -15.40 -31.22
N PRO A 308 27.32 -15.33 -32.51
CA PRO A 308 26.66 -14.49 -33.50
C PRO A 308 25.18 -14.86 -33.60
N ALA A 309 24.34 -13.82 -33.67
CA ALA A 309 22.90 -13.98 -33.78
C ALA A 309 22.56 -14.85 -35.02
N PRO A 310 21.62 -15.80 -34.89
CA PRO A 310 21.17 -16.60 -36.03
C PRO A 310 20.55 -15.68 -37.10
N PRO A 311 20.70 -16.03 -38.39
CA PRO A 311 20.13 -15.26 -39.49
C PRO A 311 18.61 -15.17 -39.34
N ALA A 312 18.07 -13.99 -39.66
CA ALA A 312 16.65 -13.73 -39.58
C ALA A 312 15.85 -14.74 -40.42
N PRO A 313 14.72 -15.24 -39.91
CA PRO A 313 13.88 -16.17 -40.67
C PRO A 313 13.36 -15.49 -41.96
N PRO A 314 13.15 -16.28 -43.04
CA PRO A 314 12.59 -15.76 -44.27
C PRO A 314 11.23 -15.11 -44.03
N VAL A 315 11.02 -13.94 -44.64
CA VAL A 315 9.74 -13.22 -44.61
C VAL A 315 8.66 -14.11 -45.21
N ALA A 316 7.62 -14.39 -44.43
CA ALA A 316 6.49 -15.19 -44.88
C ALA A 316 5.77 -14.49 -46.05
N PRO A 317 5.30 -15.24 -47.06
CA PRO A 317 4.54 -14.67 -48.16
C PRO A 317 3.22 -14.04 -47.66
N PRO A 318 2.73 -13.00 -48.35
CA PRO A 318 1.50 -12.30 -47.97
C PRO A 318 0.30 -13.25 -47.97
N ALA A 319 -0.53 -13.11 -46.94
CA ALA A 319 -1.75 -13.90 -46.81
C ALA A 319 -2.72 -13.63 -47.99
N PRO A 320 -3.47 -14.65 -48.45
CA PRO A 320 -4.46 -14.48 -49.49
C PRO A 320 -5.60 -13.54 -49.05
N PRO A 321 -6.25 -12.85 -49.98
CA PRO A 321 -7.33 -11.92 -49.69
C PRO A 321 -8.51 -12.62 -49.04
N VAL A 322 -8.97 -12.05 -47.92
CA VAL A 322 -10.13 -12.52 -47.15
C VAL A 322 -11.41 -12.23 -47.94
N ALA A 323 -12.24 -13.24 -48.12
CA ALA A 323 -13.54 -13.12 -48.78
C ALA A 323 -14.48 -12.17 -48.01
N PRO A 324 -15.36 -11.43 -48.71
CA PRO A 324 -16.27 -10.47 -48.08
C PRO A 324 -17.24 -11.16 -47.12
N VAL A 325 -17.26 -10.67 -45.89
CA VAL A 325 -18.16 -11.09 -44.81
C VAL A 325 -19.57 -10.57 -45.12
N ALA A 326 -20.57 -11.46 -45.03
CA ALA A 326 -21.98 -11.11 -45.21
C ALA A 326 -22.44 -10.09 -44.15
N PRO A 327 -23.36 -9.18 -44.49
CA PRO A 327 -23.85 -8.18 -43.55
C PRO A 327 -24.60 -8.83 -42.37
N PRO A 328 -24.44 -8.28 -41.15
CA PRO A 328 -25.10 -8.81 -39.96
C PRO A 328 -26.62 -8.67 -40.05
N ALA A 329 -27.31 -9.67 -39.52
CA ALA A 329 -28.76 -9.65 -39.36
C ALA A 329 -29.21 -8.48 -38.46
N PRO A 330 -30.41 -7.93 -38.68
CA PRO A 330 -30.93 -6.82 -37.89
C PRO A 330 -31.10 -7.20 -36.42
N PRO A 331 -30.90 -6.24 -35.49
CA PRO A 331 -30.96 -6.50 -34.05
C PRO A 331 -32.38 -6.85 -33.61
N VAL A 332 -32.48 -7.92 -32.81
CA VAL A 332 -33.69 -8.32 -32.10
C VAL A 332 -33.95 -7.34 -30.96
N ALA A 333 -35.21 -6.90 -30.82
CA ALA A 333 -35.62 -5.95 -29.79
C ALA A 333 -35.30 -6.47 -28.37
N PRO A 334 -34.81 -5.60 -27.46
CA PRO A 334 -34.48 -6.01 -26.11
C PRO A 334 -35.74 -6.33 -25.29
N PRO A 335 -35.69 -7.35 -24.41
CA PRO A 335 -36.76 -7.64 -23.48
C PRO A 335 -36.94 -6.51 -22.45
N ALA A 336 -38.17 -6.37 -21.96
CA ALA A 336 -38.54 -5.37 -20.96
C ALA A 336 -37.71 -5.50 -19.67
N PRO A 337 -37.39 -4.38 -19.00
CA PRO A 337 -36.55 -4.40 -17.81
C PRO A 337 -37.27 -5.05 -16.62
N PRO A 338 -36.57 -5.84 -15.79
CA PRO A 338 -37.12 -6.39 -14.57
C PRO A 338 -37.37 -5.30 -13.52
N VAL A 339 -38.42 -5.49 -12.72
CA VAL A 339 -38.83 -4.62 -11.62
C VAL A 339 -37.73 -4.60 -10.55
N ALA A 340 -37.31 -3.40 -10.15
CA ALA A 340 -36.25 -3.20 -9.17
C ALA A 340 -36.65 -3.70 -7.76
N PRO A 341 -35.76 -4.42 -7.04
CA PRO A 341 -36.00 -4.81 -5.67
C PRO A 341 -35.84 -3.62 -4.71
N VAL A 342 -36.67 -3.61 -3.67
CA VAL A 342 -36.69 -2.62 -2.59
C VAL A 342 -35.39 -2.72 -1.77
N ALA A 343 -34.70 -1.59 -1.59
CA ALA A 343 -33.46 -1.54 -0.83
C ALA A 343 -33.71 -1.76 0.68
N PRO A 344 -32.87 -2.57 1.37
CA PRO A 344 -32.94 -2.73 2.81
C PRO A 344 -32.43 -1.48 3.55
N PRO A 345 -32.87 -1.25 4.80
CA PRO A 345 -32.48 -0.08 5.59
C PRO A 345 -30.98 -0.09 5.94
N ALA A 346 -30.38 1.10 5.98
CA ALA A 346 -28.99 1.28 6.35
C ALA A 346 -28.73 0.88 7.81
N PRO A 347 -27.64 0.14 8.11
CA PRO A 347 -27.30 -0.25 9.48
C PRO A 347 -26.73 0.94 10.29
N PRO A 348 -26.87 0.91 11.63
CA PRO A 348 -26.36 1.97 12.50
C PRO A 348 -24.83 1.95 12.60
N VAL A 349 -24.25 3.15 12.66
CA VAL A 349 -22.80 3.38 12.85
C VAL A 349 -22.40 3.02 14.28
N GLN A 350 -21.53 2.04 14.45
CA GLN A 350 -21.06 1.54 15.75
C GLN A 350 -19.65 2.06 16.06
N LYS A 351 -19.46 2.67 17.24
CA LYS A 351 -18.15 3.16 17.72
C LYS A 351 -17.29 2.02 18.30
N CYS A 352 -16.00 2.03 17.99
CA CYS A 352 -14.99 1.09 18.49
C CYS A 352 -14.87 1.14 20.02
N ILE A 353 -14.83 -0.03 20.67
CA ILE A 353 -14.51 -0.15 22.11
C ILE A 353 -13.01 -0.46 22.22
N PRO A 354 -12.21 0.36 22.91
CA PRO A 354 -10.77 0.12 23.07
C PRO A 354 -10.50 -1.17 23.86
N ARG A 355 -9.42 -1.88 23.50
CA ARG A 355 -8.92 -3.00 24.32
C ARG A 355 -8.52 -2.49 25.70
N PRO A 356 -8.81 -3.24 26.79
CA PRO A 356 -8.36 -2.87 28.12
C PRO A 356 -6.82 -2.85 28.16
N PRO A 357 -6.22 -1.90 28.91
CA PRO A 357 -4.79 -1.83 29.07
C PRO A 357 -4.28 -3.12 29.73
N VAL A 358 -3.30 -3.75 29.10
CA VAL A 358 -2.52 -4.80 29.77
C VAL A 358 -1.68 -4.08 30.82
N ALA A 359 -1.91 -4.37 32.09
CA ALA A 359 -1.07 -3.89 33.17
C ALA A 359 0.31 -4.54 33.02
N TYR A 360 1.35 -3.71 32.88
CA TYR A 360 2.75 -4.10 32.94
C TYR A 360 3.29 -3.89 34.35
#